data_AF-A0A0G1W9H5-F1
#
_entry.id   AF-A0A0G1W9H5-F1
#
_cell.length_a   1.000
_cell.length_b   1.000
_cell.length_c   1.000
_cell.angle_alpha   90.00
_cell.angle_beta   90.00
_cell.angle_gamma   90.00
#
_symmetry.space_group_name_H-M   'P 1'
#
loop_
_entity.id
_entity.type
_entity.pdbx_description
1 polymer ?
#
loop_
_entity_poly.entity_id
_entity_poly.type
_entity_poly.pdbx_seq_one_letter_code
_entity_poly.pdbx_strand_id
1 'polypeptide(L)'
;MRRTDLHNQQGGAVIEVLISLGMAVILVTSIGKVLASSHASDTTSRLREEAVAYARESLEIISDMKNDAFACHCTTDGGPDACAGTTCTRTSGDSQQCTLSSGYTSCWTKFAESLTQLSPLHLELIGGAWTLREGEEPLTTQPLFTRVITIENLMRDANGEIVEAGGTKDYQTKKATVSVSWDQNGNTHSVELSALLTAWQNL
;
A
#
# COMPACT_ATOMS: atom_id res chain seq x y z
N MET A 1 59.52 24.83 -56.32
CA MET A 1 59.42 25.52 -55.00
C MET A 1 58.27 24.89 -54.20
N ARG A 2 58.58 23.98 -53.27
CA ARG A 2 57.75 23.72 -52.08
C ARG A 2 58.59 22.92 -51.09
N ARG A 3 59.19 23.62 -50.12
CA ARG A 3 59.82 23.02 -48.95
C ARG A 3 58.68 22.56 -48.03
N THR A 4 58.62 21.28 -47.74
CA THR A 4 57.81 20.74 -46.64
C THR A 4 58.70 20.75 -45.40
N ASP A 5 58.48 21.72 -44.51
CA ASP A 5 59.15 21.81 -43.23
C ASP A 5 58.60 20.73 -42.29
N LEU A 6 59.41 19.70 -42.02
CA LEU A 6 59.16 18.71 -40.97
C LEU A 6 59.50 19.36 -39.62
N HIS A 7 58.48 19.96 -39.00
CA HIS A 7 58.58 20.49 -37.64
C HIS A 7 58.79 19.37 -36.62
N ASN A 8 59.69 19.64 -35.68
CA ASN A 8 60.10 18.81 -34.56
C ASN A 8 58.89 18.40 -33.67
N GLN A 9 58.49 17.13 -33.73
CA GLN A 9 57.35 16.57 -32.98
C GLN A 9 57.70 15.98 -31.60
N GLN A 10 58.95 16.07 -31.14
CA GLN A 10 59.37 15.38 -29.92
C GLN A 10 58.79 15.96 -28.61
N GLY A 11 58.31 17.20 -28.61
CA GLY A 11 57.62 17.82 -27.46
C GLY A 11 56.11 17.54 -27.39
N GLY A 12 55.47 17.20 -28.52
CA GLY A 12 54.02 16.96 -28.58
C GLY A 12 53.60 15.63 -27.95
N ALA A 13 54.43 14.60 -28.10
CA ALA A 13 54.12 13.25 -27.62
C ALA A 13 53.96 13.18 -26.08
N VAL A 14 54.76 13.92 -25.31
CA VAL A 14 54.67 13.93 -23.85
C VAL A 14 53.36 14.57 -23.38
N ILE A 15 52.95 15.66 -24.02
CA ILE A 15 51.70 16.38 -23.68
C ILE A 15 50.48 15.51 -24.00
N GLU A 16 50.49 14.82 -25.15
CA GLU A 16 49.39 13.94 -25.57
C GLU A 16 49.23 12.74 -24.63
N VAL A 17 50.33 12.14 -24.17
CA VAL A 17 50.31 11.06 -23.18
C VAL A 17 49.71 11.55 -21.86
N LEU A 18 50.08 12.76 -21.40
CA LEU A 18 49.55 13.33 -20.16
C LEU A 18 48.05 13.65 -20.26
N ILE A 19 47.61 14.21 -21.39
CA ILE A 19 46.19 14.48 -21.63
C ILE A 19 45.40 13.17 -21.67
N SER A 20 45.90 12.15 -22.37
CA SER A 20 45.26 10.84 -22.47
C SER A 20 45.13 10.17 -21.11
N LEU A 21 46.17 10.24 -20.27
CA LEU A 21 46.13 9.70 -18.91
C LEU A 21 45.13 10.46 -18.03
N GLY A 22 45.11 11.79 -18.11
CA GLY A 22 44.15 12.62 -17.38
C GLY A 22 42.70 12.31 -17.77
N MET A 23 42.43 12.20 -19.08
CA MET A 23 41.11 11.82 -19.58
C MET A 23 40.72 10.40 -19.17
N ALA A 24 41.66 9.44 -19.20
CA ALA A 24 41.40 8.07 -18.76
C ALA A 24 40.99 8.00 -17.29
N VAL A 25 41.63 8.75 -16.40
CA VAL A 25 41.27 8.80 -14.97
C VAL A 25 39.86 9.38 -14.77
N ILE A 26 39.52 10.45 -15.47
CA ILE A 26 38.17 11.07 -15.40
C ILE A 26 37.10 10.10 -15.93
N LEU A 27 37.39 9.38 -17.02
CA LEU A 27 36.48 8.38 -17.58
C LEU A 27 36.25 7.21 -16.63
N VAL A 28 37.31 6.63 -16.06
CA VAL A 28 37.17 5.48 -15.14
C VAL A 28 36.39 5.86 -13.88
N THR A 29 36.67 7.03 -13.30
CA THR A 29 35.98 7.50 -12.09
C THR A 29 34.51 7.83 -12.34
N SER A 30 34.17 8.39 -13.51
CA SER A 30 32.77 8.66 -13.86
C SER A 30 31.98 7.38 -14.14
N ILE A 31 32.53 6.43 -14.90
CA ILE A 31 31.89 5.14 -15.17
C ILE A 31 31.66 4.37 -13.86
N GLY A 32 32.65 4.32 -12.97
CA GLY A 32 32.52 3.63 -11.68
C GLY A 32 31.36 4.17 -10.83
N LYS A 33 31.18 5.49 -10.78
CA LYS A 33 30.06 6.13 -10.07
C LYS A 33 28.71 5.81 -10.70
N VAL A 34 28.63 5.83 -12.04
CA VAL A 34 27.40 5.51 -12.77
C VAL A 34 26.98 4.06 -12.52
N LEU A 35 27.91 3.10 -12.58
CA LEU A 35 27.61 1.69 -12.32
C LEU A 35 27.15 1.45 -10.87
N ALA A 36 27.82 2.06 -9.89
CA ALA A 36 27.41 1.96 -8.49
C ALA A 36 26.00 2.52 -8.27
N SER A 37 25.71 3.67 -8.89
CA SER A 37 24.36 4.26 -8.86
C SER A 37 23.33 3.39 -9.56
N SER A 38 23.70 2.74 -10.67
CA SER A 38 22.82 1.85 -11.42
C SER A 38 22.43 0.63 -10.59
N HIS A 39 23.40 0.00 -9.92
CA HIS A 39 23.12 -1.15 -9.04
C HIS A 39 22.24 -0.75 -7.85
N ALA A 40 22.53 0.39 -7.21
CA ALA A 40 21.67 0.89 -6.14
C ALA A 40 20.24 1.11 -6.64
N SER A 41 20.07 1.73 -7.81
CA SER A 41 18.75 1.96 -8.43
C SER A 41 18.00 0.67 -8.76
N ASP A 42 18.70 -0.38 -9.23
CA ASP A 42 18.10 -1.67 -9.55
C ASP A 42 17.55 -2.34 -8.27
N THR A 43 18.34 -2.37 -7.20
CA THR A 43 17.89 -2.94 -5.92
C THR A 43 16.69 -2.20 -5.33
N THR A 44 16.69 -0.86 -5.36
CA THR A 44 15.55 -0.07 -4.90
C THR A 44 14.29 -0.32 -5.75
N SER A 45 14.45 -0.50 -7.07
CA SER A 45 13.33 -0.79 -7.97
C SER A 45 12.71 -2.14 -7.66
N ARG A 46 13.53 -3.17 -7.46
CA ARG A 46 13.06 -4.52 -7.08
C ARG A 46 12.32 -4.54 -5.75
N LEU A 47 12.88 -3.92 -4.72
CA LEU A 47 12.23 -3.84 -3.40
C LEU A 47 10.89 -3.09 -3.48
N ARG A 48 10.82 -2.04 -4.32
CA ARG A 48 9.57 -1.31 -4.56
C ARG A 48 8.53 -2.17 -5.28
N GLU A 49 8.93 -2.97 -6.28
CA GLU A 49 8.03 -3.90 -6.98
C GLU A 49 7.44 -4.94 -6.03
N GLU A 50 8.28 -5.51 -5.15
CA GLU A 50 7.84 -6.46 -4.12
C GLU A 50 6.90 -5.79 -3.10
N ALA A 51 7.23 -4.59 -2.62
CA ALA A 51 6.35 -3.83 -1.73
C ALA A 51 4.98 -3.52 -2.36
N VAL A 52 4.96 -3.16 -3.64
CA VAL A 52 3.71 -2.98 -4.41
C VAL A 52 2.92 -4.29 -4.50
N ALA A 53 3.59 -5.42 -4.74
CA ALA A 53 2.93 -6.72 -4.80
C ALA A 53 2.25 -7.08 -3.47
N TYR A 54 2.96 -6.93 -2.34
CA TYR A 54 2.38 -7.18 -1.01
C TYR A 54 1.20 -6.24 -0.70
N ALA A 55 1.31 -4.96 -1.05
CA ALA A 55 0.23 -4.01 -0.85
C ALA A 55 -1.01 -4.37 -1.70
N ARG A 56 -0.82 -4.81 -2.95
CA ARG A 56 -1.91 -5.25 -3.84
C ARG A 56 -2.60 -6.51 -3.34
N GLU A 57 -1.83 -7.54 -2.99
CA GLU A 57 -2.37 -8.80 -2.44
C GLU A 57 -3.24 -8.51 -1.20
N SER A 58 -2.77 -7.62 -0.32
CA SER A 58 -3.52 -7.23 0.88
C SER A 58 -4.85 -6.56 0.53
N LEU A 59 -4.85 -5.65 -0.45
CA LEU A 59 -6.09 -5.00 -0.91
C LEU A 59 -7.05 -5.97 -1.58
N GLU A 60 -6.54 -6.96 -2.31
CA GLU A 60 -7.35 -8.03 -2.91
C GLU A 60 -8.01 -8.88 -1.82
N ILE A 61 -7.25 -9.31 -0.81
CA ILE A 61 -7.77 -10.05 0.34
C ILE A 61 -8.83 -9.23 1.09
N ILE A 62 -8.53 -7.96 1.40
CA ILE A 62 -9.48 -7.07 2.09
C ILE A 62 -10.76 -6.91 1.26
N SER A 63 -10.64 -6.77 -0.06
CA SER A 63 -11.79 -6.64 -0.95
C SER A 63 -12.65 -7.89 -0.99
N ASP A 64 -12.05 -9.07 -0.86
CA ASP A 64 -12.75 -10.36 -0.79
C ASP A 64 -13.48 -10.52 0.55
N MET A 65 -12.79 -10.27 1.68
CA MET A 65 -13.34 -10.47 3.02
C MET A 65 -14.21 -9.31 3.55
N LYS A 66 -14.38 -8.22 2.80
CA LYS A 66 -15.01 -6.97 3.28
C LYS A 66 -16.42 -7.19 3.86
N ASN A 67 -17.21 -8.08 3.28
CA ASN A 67 -18.57 -8.32 3.75
C ASN A 67 -18.56 -9.14 5.03
N ASP A 68 -17.75 -10.20 5.11
CA ASP A 68 -17.60 -11.00 6.32
C ASP A 68 -17.08 -10.16 7.49
N ALA A 69 -16.13 -9.26 7.22
CA ALA A 69 -15.51 -8.44 8.25
C ALA A 69 -16.46 -7.36 8.81
N PHE A 70 -17.27 -6.71 7.96
CA PHE A 70 -18.02 -5.51 8.33
C PHE A 70 -19.55 -5.66 8.35
N ALA A 71 -20.11 -6.67 7.71
CA ALA A 71 -21.55 -6.79 7.58
C ALA A 71 -22.22 -7.24 8.88
N CYS A 72 -23.45 -6.78 9.03
CA CYS A 72 -24.45 -7.27 9.96
C CYS A 72 -25.63 -7.74 9.11
N HIS A 73 -26.08 -8.98 9.29
CA HIS A 73 -27.04 -9.66 8.45
C HIS A 73 -28.40 -9.87 9.13
N CYS A 74 -29.44 -9.30 8.53
CA CYS A 74 -30.84 -9.46 8.89
C CYS A 74 -31.58 -10.32 7.86
N THR A 75 -31.54 -11.63 8.07
CA THR A 75 -32.37 -12.56 7.29
C THR A 75 -33.64 -12.92 8.04
N THR A 76 -34.72 -13.19 7.30
CA THR A 76 -36.01 -13.64 7.86
C THR A 76 -35.94 -15.01 8.52
N ASP A 77 -34.86 -15.75 8.26
CA ASP A 77 -34.68 -17.14 8.69
C ASP A 77 -33.88 -17.27 10.01
N GLY A 78 -33.77 -16.18 10.78
CA GLY A 78 -33.01 -16.18 12.02
C GLY A 78 -31.50 -16.19 11.79
N GLY A 79 -31.02 -15.26 10.96
CA GLY A 79 -29.60 -15.02 10.74
C GLY A 79 -28.81 -14.83 12.03
N PRO A 80 -27.46 -14.81 11.95
CA PRO A 80 -26.63 -14.73 13.15
C PRO A 80 -26.89 -13.44 13.95
N ASP A 81 -27.31 -12.36 13.29
CA ASP A 81 -27.45 -11.05 13.91
C ASP A 81 -28.89 -10.73 14.33
N ALA A 82 -29.01 -9.89 15.36
CA ALA A 82 -30.29 -9.52 15.94
C ALA A 82 -30.86 -8.29 15.24
N CYS A 83 -32.11 -8.39 14.78
CA CYS A 83 -32.73 -7.36 13.96
C CYS A 83 -34.05 -6.87 14.59
N ALA A 84 -34.15 -5.55 14.75
CA ALA A 84 -35.33 -4.89 15.30
C ALA A 84 -35.71 -3.71 14.38
N GLY A 85 -36.74 -3.90 13.57
CA GLY A 85 -37.14 -2.91 12.56
C GLY A 85 -36.03 -2.71 11.51
N THR A 86 -35.52 -1.49 11.41
CA THR A 86 -34.43 -1.12 10.48
C THR A 86 -33.04 -1.21 11.12
N THR A 87 -32.92 -1.68 12.36
CA THR A 87 -31.64 -1.74 13.06
C THR A 87 -31.14 -3.18 13.10
N CYS A 88 -29.95 -3.41 12.55
CA CYS A 88 -29.19 -4.65 12.69
C CYS A 88 -28.19 -4.49 13.84
N THR A 89 -28.09 -5.50 14.72
CA THR A 89 -27.11 -5.57 15.80
C THR A 89 -26.29 -6.86 15.65
N ARG A 90 -24.99 -6.70 15.42
CA ARG A 90 -24.08 -7.83 15.24
C ARG A 90 -23.89 -8.57 16.57
N THR A 91 -24.19 -9.87 16.60
CA THR A 91 -24.14 -10.65 17.85
C THR A 91 -22.80 -11.33 18.08
N SER A 92 -21.95 -11.38 17.04
CA SER A 92 -20.75 -12.20 17.00
C SER A 92 -19.53 -11.67 17.78
N GLY A 93 -19.72 -10.66 18.63
CA GLY A 93 -18.70 -10.33 19.65
C GLY A 93 -18.61 -8.86 20.06
N ASP A 94 -19.14 -7.93 19.25
CA ASP A 94 -18.94 -6.49 19.48
C ASP A 94 -20.23 -5.67 19.64
N SER A 95 -21.40 -6.29 19.46
CA SER A 95 -22.72 -5.64 19.60
C SER A 95 -22.86 -4.38 18.74
N GLN A 96 -22.08 -4.26 17.66
CA GLN A 96 -22.13 -3.10 16.80
C GLN A 96 -23.45 -3.04 16.04
N GLN A 97 -23.93 -1.82 15.81
CA GLN A 97 -25.19 -1.59 15.13
C GLN A 97 -25.01 -0.84 13.82
N CYS A 98 -25.90 -1.14 12.88
CA CYS A 98 -26.06 -0.37 11.66
C CYS A 98 -27.54 -0.28 11.26
N THR A 99 -27.87 0.73 10.47
CA THR A 99 -29.23 0.94 9.96
C THR A 99 -29.34 0.34 8.57
N LEU A 100 -30.30 -0.56 8.39
CA LEU A 100 -30.68 -1.13 7.11
C LEU A 100 -31.34 -0.07 6.23
N SER A 101 -30.92 -0.03 4.98
CA SER A 101 -31.63 0.72 3.94
C SER A 101 -32.87 -0.06 3.50
N SER A 102 -33.91 0.66 3.05
CA SER A 102 -35.15 0.03 2.57
C SER A 102 -34.85 -0.99 1.46
N GLY A 103 -35.32 -2.23 1.63
CA GLY A 103 -35.12 -3.32 0.66
C GLY A 103 -33.80 -4.09 0.81
N TYR A 104 -32.96 -3.77 1.80
CA TYR A 104 -31.71 -4.47 2.07
C TYR A 104 -31.81 -5.33 3.33
N THR A 105 -31.12 -6.47 3.29
CA THR A 105 -31.06 -7.45 4.38
C THR A 105 -29.78 -7.32 5.19
N SER A 106 -28.80 -6.53 4.78
CA SER A 106 -27.59 -6.31 5.59
C SER A 106 -27.06 -4.87 5.47
N CYS A 107 -26.21 -4.51 6.41
CA CYS A 107 -25.52 -3.22 6.45
C CYS A 107 -24.13 -3.38 7.04
N TRP A 108 -23.20 -2.50 6.67
CA TRP A 108 -21.89 -2.44 7.31
C TRP A 108 -21.90 -1.65 8.63
N THR A 109 -21.14 -2.17 9.60
CA THR A 109 -20.89 -1.55 10.91
C THR A 109 -19.66 -0.64 10.88
N LYS A 110 -19.37 0.03 12.00
CA LYS A 110 -18.28 1.00 12.09
C LYS A 110 -16.90 0.33 12.02
N PHE A 111 -16.69 -0.72 12.81
CA PHE A 111 -15.44 -1.49 12.89
C PHE A 111 -15.64 -2.90 12.35
N ALA A 112 -14.55 -3.54 11.92
CA ALA A 112 -14.60 -4.95 11.58
C ALA A 112 -14.86 -5.79 12.86
N GLU A 113 -15.33 -7.02 12.68
CA GLU A 113 -15.68 -7.91 13.78
C GLU A 113 -14.54 -8.03 14.80
N SER A 114 -14.89 -7.93 16.08
CA SER A 114 -13.94 -8.03 17.21
C SER A 114 -12.84 -6.96 17.25
N LEU A 115 -12.96 -5.89 16.46
CA LEU A 115 -12.02 -4.76 16.48
C LEU A 115 -12.65 -3.51 17.12
N THR A 116 -11.80 -2.70 17.74
CA THR A 116 -12.21 -1.42 18.36
C THR A 116 -11.64 -0.19 17.65
N GLN A 117 -10.71 -0.42 16.73
CA GLN A 117 -10.07 0.58 15.90
C GLN A 117 -9.93 0.08 14.45
N LEU A 118 -9.60 0.99 13.53
CA LEU A 118 -9.39 0.67 12.13
C LEU A 118 -7.94 0.89 11.67
N SER A 119 -7.04 1.21 12.60
CA SER A 119 -5.62 1.45 12.33
C SER A 119 -4.83 1.45 13.62
N PRO A 120 -3.60 0.91 13.65
CA PRO A 120 -3.02 0.05 12.60
C PRO A 120 -3.66 -1.35 12.62
N LEU A 121 -3.80 -1.97 11.44
CA LEU A 121 -4.29 -3.34 11.28
C LEU A 121 -3.32 -4.20 10.45
N HIS A 122 -3.45 -5.52 10.57
CA HIS A 122 -2.84 -6.51 9.69
C HIS A 122 -3.79 -7.67 9.37
N LEU A 123 -3.40 -8.51 8.41
CA LEU A 123 -4.15 -9.71 8.02
C LEU A 123 -3.57 -10.93 8.73
N GLU A 124 -4.42 -11.73 9.36
CA GLU A 124 -4.04 -12.99 10.00
C GLU A 124 -4.92 -14.12 9.46
N LEU A 125 -4.29 -15.22 9.00
CA LEU A 125 -5.00 -16.41 8.54
C LEU A 125 -5.29 -17.33 9.72
N ILE A 126 -6.56 -17.42 10.13
CA ILE A 126 -7.00 -18.25 11.26
C ILE A 126 -8.02 -19.27 10.75
N GLY A 127 -7.76 -20.56 10.95
CA GLY A 127 -8.69 -21.62 10.55
C GLY A 127 -8.96 -21.69 9.04
N GLY A 128 -8.06 -21.12 8.22
CA GLY A 128 -8.22 -21.05 6.76
C GLY A 128 -9.00 -19.83 6.25
N ALA A 129 -9.41 -18.91 7.13
CA ALA A 129 -10.05 -17.65 6.77
C ALA A 129 -9.17 -16.45 7.13
N TRP A 130 -9.17 -15.44 6.27
CA TRP A 130 -8.48 -14.19 6.55
C TRP A 130 -9.27 -13.36 7.55
N THR A 131 -8.58 -12.81 8.54
CA THR A 131 -9.15 -11.96 9.58
C THR A 131 -8.32 -10.69 9.72
N LEU A 132 -8.96 -9.57 10.09
CA LEU A 132 -8.26 -8.34 10.42
C LEU A 132 -7.92 -8.33 11.91
N ARG A 133 -6.71 -7.88 12.26
CA ARG A 133 -6.20 -7.84 13.62
C ARG A 133 -5.53 -6.51 13.89
N GLU A 134 -5.59 -6.06 15.14
CA GLU A 134 -4.95 -4.81 15.54
C GLU A 134 -3.42 -4.97 15.56
N GLY A 135 -2.70 -3.92 15.12
CA GLY A 135 -1.24 -3.87 15.09
C GLY A 135 -0.63 -3.93 13.69
N GLU A 136 0.66 -3.64 13.62
CA GLU A 136 1.47 -3.75 12.41
C GLU A 136 2.04 -5.17 12.25
N GLU A 137 2.38 -5.56 11.03
CA GLU A 137 2.90 -6.90 10.73
C GLU A 137 4.25 -6.82 10.01
N PRO A 138 5.33 -7.34 10.63
CA PRO A 138 6.53 -7.70 9.90
C PRO A 138 6.26 -8.90 9.00
N LEU A 139 6.54 -8.80 7.69
CA LEU A 139 6.29 -9.90 6.76
C LEU A 139 7.25 -11.05 7.04
N THR A 140 6.71 -12.19 7.49
CA THR A 140 7.54 -13.33 7.95
C THR A 140 8.37 -13.97 6.84
N THR A 141 7.90 -13.92 5.60
CA THR A 141 8.61 -14.41 4.41
C THR A 141 9.75 -13.48 3.98
N GLN A 142 9.65 -12.19 4.34
CA GLN A 142 10.66 -11.17 4.07
C GLN A 142 10.70 -10.16 5.23
N PRO A 143 11.48 -10.42 6.29
CA PRO A 143 11.48 -9.61 7.51
C PRO A 143 12.00 -8.17 7.33
N LEU A 144 12.37 -7.81 6.09
CA LEU A 144 12.75 -6.46 5.68
C LEU A 144 11.53 -5.52 5.57
N PHE A 145 10.33 -6.08 5.34
CA PHE A 145 9.13 -5.29 5.13
C PHE A 145 8.21 -5.30 6.36
N THR A 146 7.66 -4.13 6.67
CA THR A 146 6.56 -3.97 7.62
C THR A 146 5.33 -3.51 6.87
N ARG A 147 4.20 -4.19 7.08
CA ARG A 147 2.90 -3.87 6.49
C ARG A 147 1.97 -3.29 7.54
N VAL A 148 1.27 -2.22 7.15
CA VAL A 148 0.22 -1.58 7.95
C VAL A 148 -1.01 -1.39 7.08
N ILE A 149 -2.16 -1.81 7.59
CA ILE A 149 -3.46 -1.59 6.98
C ILE A 149 -4.20 -0.54 7.82
N THR A 150 -4.74 0.46 7.12
CA THR A 150 -5.57 1.51 7.68
C THR A 150 -6.90 1.47 6.96
N ILE A 151 -8.00 1.36 7.70
CA ILE A 151 -9.35 1.46 7.13
C ILE A 151 -10.01 2.72 7.69
N GLU A 152 -10.72 3.46 6.86
CA GLU A 152 -11.45 4.64 7.29
C GLU A 152 -12.87 4.62 6.78
N ASN A 153 -13.82 5.01 7.65
CA ASN A 153 -15.19 5.29 7.24
C ASN A 153 -15.21 6.66 6.57
N LEU A 154 -15.68 6.72 5.32
CA LEU A 154 -15.73 7.97 4.57
C LEU A 154 -16.90 8.84 5.03
N MET A 155 -16.95 10.08 4.54
CA MET A 155 -18.04 11.00 4.81
C MET A 155 -18.74 11.37 3.51
N ARG A 156 -20.06 11.57 3.58
CA ARG A 156 -20.86 12.12 2.48
C ARG A 156 -21.44 13.47 2.85
N ASP A 157 -21.43 14.39 1.90
CA ASP A 157 -22.12 15.67 2.04
C ASP A 157 -23.64 15.51 1.81
N ALA A 158 -24.39 16.62 1.85
CA ALA A 158 -25.84 16.62 1.63
C ALA A 158 -26.25 16.23 0.20
N ASN A 159 -25.32 16.31 -0.77
CA ASN A 159 -25.53 15.90 -2.15
C ASN A 159 -25.19 14.42 -2.38
N GLY A 160 -24.68 13.74 -1.34
CA GLY A 160 -24.25 12.34 -1.40
C GLY A 160 -22.83 12.17 -1.97
N GLU A 161 -22.05 13.23 -2.13
CA GLU A 161 -20.66 13.17 -2.60
C GLU A 161 -19.70 12.81 -1.47
N ILE A 162 -18.65 12.04 -1.79
CA ILE A 162 -17.62 11.68 -0.81
C ILE A 162 -16.74 12.91 -0.52
N VAL A 163 -16.60 13.26 0.76
CA VAL A 163 -15.81 14.40 1.22
C VAL A 163 -14.83 13.99 2.34
N GLU A 164 -13.68 14.67 2.38
CA GLU A 164 -12.64 14.47 3.39
C GLU A 164 -13.02 15.01 4.77
N ALA A 165 -13.88 16.04 4.83
CA ALA A 165 -14.35 16.68 6.06
C ALA A 165 -15.73 17.34 5.90
N GLY A 166 -16.44 17.55 7.02
CA GLY A 166 -17.69 18.32 7.04
C GLY A 166 -18.96 17.57 6.60
N GLY A 167 -18.84 16.29 6.22
CA GLY A 167 -19.97 15.43 5.88
C GLY A 167 -20.49 14.58 7.04
N THR A 168 -21.50 13.75 6.75
CA THR A 168 -22.00 12.69 7.66
C THR A 168 -21.24 11.40 7.41
N LYS A 169 -20.87 10.65 8.46
CA LYS A 169 -20.18 9.37 8.32
C LYS A 169 -21.03 8.38 7.54
N ASP A 170 -20.44 7.83 6.48
CA ASP A 170 -20.99 6.74 5.68
C ASP A 170 -20.28 5.44 6.07
N TYR A 171 -20.97 4.58 6.81
CA TYR A 171 -20.42 3.26 7.18
C TYR A 171 -20.50 2.23 6.04
N GLN A 172 -21.26 2.51 4.98
CA GLN A 172 -21.39 1.65 3.79
C GLN A 172 -20.28 1.89 2.75
N THR A 173 -19.49 2.95 2.92
CA THR A 173 -18.31 3.23 2.10
C THR A 173 -17.08 3.41 2.97
N LYS A 174 -16.07 2.56 2.77
CA LYS A 174 -14.80 2.61 3.48
C LYS A 174 -13.66 2.81 2.49
N LYS A 175 -12.58 3.42 2.93
CA LYS A 175 -11.30 3.42 2.19
C LYS A 175 -10.32 2.57 2.96
N ALA A 176 -9.77 1.56 2.28
CA ALA A 176 -8.69 0.75 2.80
C ALA A 176 -7.39 1.26 2.19
N THR A 177 -6.39 1.50 3.02
CA THR A 177 -5.05 1.95 2.66
C THR A 177 -4.06 0.93 3.21
N VAL A 178 -3.17 0.43 2.36
CA VAL A 178 -2.11 -0.49 2.74
C VAL A 178 -0.79 0.20 2.50
N SER A 179 -0.01 0.35 3.57
CA SER A 179 1.34 0.87 3.55
C SER A 179 2.31 -0.28 3.78
N VAL A 180 3.34 -0.39 2.94
CA VAL A 180 4.44 -1.33 3.10
C VAL A 180 5.73 -0.53 3.16
N SER A 181 6.46 -0.64 4.27
CA SER A 181 7.70 0.07 4.52
C SER A 181 8.89 -0.88 4.67
N TRP A 182 10.08 -0.39 4.33
CA TRP A 182 11.34 -1.11 4.52
C TRP A 182 12.50 -0.13 4.71
N ASP A 183 13.55 -0.57 5.39
CA ASP A 183 14.77 0.21 5.54
C ASP A 183 15.83 -0.19 4.51
N GLN A 184 16.36 0.77 3.77
CA GLN A 184 17.47 0.59 2.84
C GLN A 184 18.57 1.60 3.14
N ASN A 185 19.75 1.10 3.55
CA ASN A 185 20.92 1.93 3.88
C ASN A 185 20.63 3.03 4.93
N GLY A 186 19.80 2.72 5.92
CA GLY A 186 19.41 3.66 6.98
C GLY A 186 18.34 4.67 6.58
N ASN A 187 17.77 4.57 5.37
CA ASN A 187 16.61 5.34 4.95
C ASN A 187 15.37 4.44 4.91
N THR A 188 14.29 4.88 5.54
CA THR A 188 13.00 4.20 5.45
C THR A 188 12.32 4.60 4.14
N HIS A 189 11.95 3.60 3.36
CA HIS A 189 11.15 3.73 2.15
C HIS A 189 9.76 3.16 2.41
N SER A 190 8.77 3.64 1.68
CA SER A 190 7.42 3.09 1.72
C SER A 190 6.71 3.18 0.38
N VAL A 191 5.72 2.31 0.23
CA VAL A 191 4.70 2.36 -0.82
C VAL A 191 3.35 2.34 -0.14
N GLU A 192 2.43 3.16 -0.63
CA GLU A 192 1.04 3.20 -0.18
C GLU A 192 0.12 2.95 -1.37
N LEU A 193 -0.82 2.02 -1.21
CA LEU A 193 -1.92 1.80 -2.13
C LEU A 193 -3.23 1.93 -1.37
N SER A 194 -4.28 2.39 -2.04
CA SER A 194 -5.62 2.46 -1.45
C SER A 194 -6.69 1.99 -2.41
N ALA A 195 -7.80 1.51 -1.84
CA ALA A 195 -9.01 1.12 -2.57
C ALA A 195 -10.26 1.58 -1.81
N LEU A 196 -11.30 1.92 -2.56
CA LEU A 196 -12.63 2.17 -2.02
C LEU A 196 -13.38 0.85 -1.91
N LEU A 197 -13.85 0.55 -0.71
CA LEU A 197 -14.71 -0.57 -0.41
C LEU A 197 -16.14 -0.05 -0.28
N THR A 198 -17.05 -0.65 -1.05
CA THR A 198 -18.48 -0.38 -0.94
C THR A 198 -19.21 -1.65 -0.53
N ALA A 199 -20.26 -1.48 0.27
CA ALA A 199 -21.21 -2.51 0.68
C ALA A 199 -22.09 -3.04 -0.48
N TRP A 200 -21.68 -2.82 -1.74
CA TRP A 200 -22.43 -3.27 -2.91
C TRP A 200 -22.36 -4.82 -3.01
N GLN A 201 -23.51 -5.46 -3.25
CA GLN A 201 -23.80 -6.92 -3.16
C GLN A 201 -24.12 -7.49 -1.76
N ASN A 202 -24.38 -6.65 -0.77
CA ASN A 202 -25.05 -7.05 0.49
C ASN A 202 -26.57 -7.33 0.30
N LEU A 203 -26.93 -8.07 -0.76
CA LEU A 203 -28.30 -8.42 -1.15
C LEU A 203 -28.78 -9.67 -0.40
#